data_AF-A0A813D7V1-F1
#
_entry.id   AF-A0A813D7V1-F1
#
_cell.length_a   1.000
_cell.length_b   1.000
_cell.length_c   1.000
_cell.angle_alpha   90.00
_cell.angle_beta   90.00
_cell.angle_gamma   90.00
#
_symmetry.space_group_name_H-M   'P 1'
#
loop_
_entity.id
_entity.type
_entity.pdbx_description
1 polymer ?
#
loop_
_entity_poly.entity_id
_entity_poly.type
_entity_poly.pdbx_seq_one_letter_code
_entity_poly.pdbx_strand_id
1 'polypeptide(L)'
;MPHFDPSKSSTNDVVRQAIIPLSVSAMQSLAHIMMDGKLTRPSRMITHNWGNLFRDLFAVIVADALGESSYGGLADLIDQDLDQVEEWLQRAHALETTYWICAFCVNQHAGICHHASNHERDSVTQESFPSCSCVSQKFLNDTAPLSSHGASVKCEMNKFDSMMRWLAATDSSFYQVVAVDVGFELFGRAWCVAELAEAHGIGMEQHLKVVSATALEENSHKLRNLKVQEMEASRPADVHEILAKIPDPEAFNQQLHHLIFDSLISGWQDLGEMQQLELAAHIARWHVLQIRAPSKFLPVSL
;
A
#
# COMPACT_ATOMS: atom_id res chain seq x y z
N MET A 1 -8.37 -14.06 11.54
CA MET A 1 -9.24 -13.99 10.35
C MET A 1 -9.44 -15.39 9.77
N PRO A 2 -10.42 -16.18 10.26
CA PRO A 2 -10.59 -17.58 9.87
C PRO A 2 -10.98 -17.80 8.40
N HIS A 3 -11.60 -16.82 7.76
CA HIS A 3 -12.09 -16.90 6.38
C HIS A 3 -11.18 -16.19 5.37
N PHE A 4 -9.90 -15.98 5.72
CA PHE A 4 -8.96 -15.36 4.79
C PHE A 4 -8.82 -16.21 3.52
N ASP A 5 -9.03 -15.56 2.39
CA ASP A 5 -8.87 -16.08 1.04
C ASP A 5 -8.00 -15.08 0.28
N PRO A 6 -6.75 -15.42 -0.10
CA PRO A 6 -5.82 -14.47 -0.74
C PRO A 6 -6.33 -13.95 -2.08
N SER A 7 -7.26 -14.66 -2.73
CA SER A 7 -7.86 -14.25 -4.01
C SER A 7 -9.05 -13.28 -3.86
N LYS A 8 -9.52 -13.04 -2.62
CA LYS A 8 -10.72 -12.23 -2.35
C LYS A 8 -10.57 -11.23 -1.20
N SER A 9 -9.73 -11.54 -0.22
CA SER A 9 -9.58 -10.73 0.99
C SER A 9 -8.86 -9.43 0.67
N SER A 10 -9.59 -8.34 0.79
CA SER A 10 -9.07 -6.99 0.66
C SER A 10 -8.24 -6.60 1.87
N THR A 11 -7.49 -5.51 1.74
CA THR A 11 -6.80 -4.91 2.88
C THR A 11 -7.79 -4.40 3.92
N ASN A 12 -8.97 -3.93 3.51
CA ASN A 12 -10.04 -3.56 4.44
C ASN A 12 -10.49 -4.75 5.30
N ASP A 13 -10.64 -5.94 4.71
CA ASP A 13 -11.02 -7.15 5.45
C ASP A 13 -9.97 -7.47 6.53
N VAL A 14 -8.69 -7.39 6.17
CA VAL A 14 -7.56 -7.63 7.08
C VAL A 14 -7.50 -6.57 8.17
N VAL A 15 -7.72 -5.29 7.85
CA VAL A 15 -7.78 -4.22 8.86
C VAL A 15 -8.87 -4.52 9.89
N ARG A 16 -10.08 -4.85 9.42
CA ARG A 16 -11.25 -5.05 10.26
C ARG A 16 -11.20 -6.34 11.09
N GLN A 17 -10.64 -7.42 10.55
CA GLN A 17 -10.69 -8.75 11.19
C GLN A 17 -9.38 -9.26 11.76
N ALA A 18 -8.25 -8.61 11.47
CA ALA A 18 -6.96 -8.97 12.04
C ALA A 18 -6.33 -7.77 12.74
N ILE A 19 -6.09 -6.65 12.05
CA ILE A 19 -5.32 -5.54 12.60
C ILE A 19 -6.01 -4.92 13.82
N ILE A 20 -7.29 -4.57 13.72
CA ILE A 20 -8.06 -4.00 14.84
C ILE A 20 -8.13 -4.99 16.02
N PRO A 21 -8.53 -6.27 15.83
CA PRO A 21 -8.54 -7.25 16.92
C PRO A 21 -7.17 -7.48 17.58
N LEU A 22 -6.09 -7.58 16.80
CA LEU A 22 -4.74 -7.82 17.32
C LEU A 22 -4.19 -6.63 18.11
N SER A 23 -4.71 -5.43 17.87
CA SER A 23 -4.25 -4.20 18.51
C SER A 23 -5.16 -3.66 19.61
N VAL A 24 -6.32 -4.30 19.87
CA VAL A 24 -7.34 -3.77 20.78
C VAL A 24 -6.91 -3.70 22.24
N SER A 25 -6.06 -4.63 22.69
CA SER A 25 -5.58 -4.68 24.09
C SER A 25 -4.70 -3.48 24.43
N ALA A 26 -3.87 -3.03 23.48
CA ALA A 26 -3.01 -1.86 23.62
C ALA A 26 -3.70 -0.55 23.18
N MET A 27 -4.74 -0.64 22.33
CA MET A 27 -5.41 0.50 21.71
C MET A 27 -4.46 1.44 20.95
N GLN A 28 -3.44 0.85 20.31
CA GLN A 28 -2.43 1.55 19.53
C GLN A 28 -2.43 1.02 18.09
N SER A 29 -1.70 1.67 17.18
CA SER A 29 -1.45 1.13 15.83
C SER A 29 -0.78 -0.25 15.92
N LEU A 30 -1.06 -1.16 14.97
CA LEU A 30 -0.41 -2.47 14.96
C LEU A 30 1.11 -2.36 14.76
N ALA A 31 1.57 -1.37 13.98
CA ALA A 31 3.01 -1.09 13.82
C ALA A 31 3.70 -0.81 15.17
N HIS A 32 3.09 -0.02 16.05
CA HIS A 32 3.64 0.24 17.39
C HIS A 32 3.83 -1.05 18.19
N ILE A 33 2.86 -1.97 18.12
CA ILE A 33 2.92 -3.27 18.81
C ILE A 33 4.02 -4.14 18.21
N MET A 34 4.07 -4.25 16.88
CA MET A 34 5.07 -5.05 16.17
C MET A 34 6.50 -4.56 16.44
N MET A 35 6.68 -3.25 16.65
CA MET A 35 7.97 -2.62 16.95
C MET A 35 8.30 -2.55 18.44
N ASP A 36 7.49 -3.17 19.32
CA ASP A 36 7.69 -3.14 20.78
C ASP A 36 7.79 -1.69 21.32
N GLY A 37 6.97 -0.80 20.77
CA GLY A 37 6.93 0.62 21.08
C GLY A 37 8.18 1.42 20.69
N LYS A 38 9.16 0.80 20.02
CA LYS A 38 10.37 1.48 19.55
C LYS A 38 10.03 2.42 18.41
N LEU A 39 10.67 3.59 18.42
CA LEU A 39 10.59 4.52 17.31
C LEU A 39 11.31 3.93 16.10
N THR A 40 10.53 3.41 15.15
CA THR A 40 11.04 2.85 13.90
C THR A 40 10.76 3.82 12.77
N ARG A 41 11.81 4.29 12.12
CA ARG A 41 11.68 5.21 10.98
C ARG A 41 11.50 4.40 9.69
N PRO A 42 10.45 4.67 8.89
CA PRO A 42 10.27 4.04 7.59
C PRO A 42 11.30 4.60 6.59
N SER A 43 11.84 3.71 5.75
CA SER A 43 12.67 4.10 4.60
C SER A 43 11.84 4.42 3.36
N ARG A 44 10.57 4.03 3.35
CA ARG A 44 9.62 4.30 2.26
C ARG A 44 8.18 4.21 2.73
N MET A 45 7.26 4.80 1.98
CA MET A 45 5.82 4.67 2.22
C MET A 45 5.14 3.92 1.08
N ILE A 46 4.08 3.19 1.40
CA ILE A 46 3.22 2.56 0.40
C ILE A 46 1.93 3.37 0.27
N THR A 47 1.65 3.85 -0.94
CA THR A 47 0.32 4.32 -1.34
C THR A 47 -0.45 3.15 -1.92
N HIS A 48 -1.61 2.82 -1.33
CA HIS A 48 -2.45 1.70 -1.73
C HIS A 48 -3.93 1.98 -1.51
N ASN A 49 -4.80 1.27 -2.23
CA ASN A 49 -6.24 1.28 -2.00
C ASN A 49 -6.62 0.13 -1.05
N TRP A 50 -7.44 0.40 -0.03
CA TRP A 50 -7.87 -0.63 0.91
C TRP A 50 -8.81 -1.67 0.31
N GLY A 51 -9.47 -1.35 -0.81
CA GLY A 51 -10.25 -2.32 -1.59
C GLY A 51 -9.38 -3.37 -2.29
N ASN A 52 -8.08 -3.12 -2.45
CA ASN A 52 -7.17 -4.06 -3.10
C ASN A 52 -6.97 -5.31 -2.27
N LEU A 53 -6.71 -6.44 -2.94
CA LEU A 53 -6.33 -7.69 -2.29
C LEU A 53 -5.14 -7.46 -1.36
N PHE A 54 -5.23 -7.97 -0.13
CA PHE A 54 -4.15 -7.86 0.83
C PHE A 54 -2.89 -8.61 0.39
N ARG A 55 -3.07 -9.75 -0.31
CA ARG A 55 -1.97 -10.49 -0.96
C ARG A 55 -1.19 -9.60 -1.90
N ASP A 56 -1.87 -8.82 -2.75
CA ASP A 56 -1.22 -7.95 -3.73
C ASP A 56 -0.44 -6.83 -3.06
N LEU A 57 -0.98 -6.23 -1.98
CA LEU A 57 -0.22 -5.28 -1.15
C LEU A 57 1.07 -5.91 -0.61
N PHE A 58 1.00 -7.15 -0.09
CA PHE A 58 2.19 -7.86 0.39
C PHE A 58 3.16 -8.17 -0.75
N ALA A 59 2.68 -8.62 -1.90
CA ALA A 59 3.49 -8.87 -3.09
C ALA A 59 4.19 -7.60 -3.59
N VAL A 60 3.54 -6.43 -3.53
CA VAL A 60 4.15 -5.13 -3.85
C VAL A 60 5.30 -4.81 -2.91
N ILE A 61 5.15 -5.04 -1.61
CA ILE A 61 6.21 -4.82 -0.61
C ILE A 61 7.40 -5.73 -0.89
N VAL A 62 7.14 -7.01 -1.20
CA VAL A 62 8.19 -7.97 -1.56
C VAL A 62 8.85 -7.57 -2.88
N ALA A 63 8.08 -7.16 -3.89
CA ALA A 63 8.60 -6.69 -5.17
C ALA A 63 9.52 -5.49 -4.98
N ASP A 64 9.09 -4.50 -4.20
CA ASP A 64 9.92 -3.36 -3.85
C ASP A 64 11.21 -3.76 -3.13
N ALA A 65 11.10 -4.61 -2.11
CA ALA A 65 12.23 -5.11 -1.33
C ALA A 65 13.27 -5.86 -2.19
N LEU A 66 12.82 -6.55 -3.24
CA LEU A 66 13.67 -7.31 -4.16
C LEU A 66 14.09 -6.50 -5.40
N GLY A 67 13.62 -5.26 -5.57
CA GLY A 67 13.93 -4.42 -6.73
C GLY A 67 13.11 -4.75 -7.99
N GLU A 68 12.04 -5.52 -7.86
CA GLU A 68 11.15 -5.91 -8.94
C GLU A 68 10.13 -4.81 -9.26
N SER A 69 9.85 -4.56 -10.54
CA SER A 69 8.84 -3.58 -10.98
C SER A 69 7.43 -4.15 -11.07
N SER A 70 7.32 -5.48 -11.13
CA SER A 70 6.08 -6.21 -11.26
C SER A 70 5.90 -7.18 -10.10
N TYR A 71 4.68 -7.34 -9.60
CA TYR A 71 4.43 -8.17 -8.43
C TYR A 71 3.62 -9.45 -8.72
N GLY A 72 3.08 -9.64 -9.93
CA GLY A 72 2.16 -10.75 -10.23
C GLY A 72 2.74 -12.14 -9.93
N GLY A 73 3.96 -12.41 -10.41
CA GLY A 73 4.62 -13.70 -10.12
C GLY A 73 4.97 -13.88 -8.64
N LEU A 74 5.25 -12.79 -7.91
CA LEU A 74 5.47 -12.84 -6.47
C LEU A 74 4.17 -13.10 -5.71
N ALA A 75 3.04 -12.55 -6.16
CA ALA A 75 1.73 -12.85 -5.59
C ALA A 75 1.40 -14.35 -5.71
N ASP A 76 1.64 -14.94 -6.89
CA ASP A 76 1.47 -16.38 -7.11
C ASP A 76 2.40 -17.22 -6.21
N LEU A 77 3.65 -16.77 -6.02
CA LEU A 77 4.62 -17.45 -5.17
C LEU A 77 4.25 -17.35 -3.69
N ILE A 78 3.76 -16.20 -3.22
CA ILE A 78 3.28 -16.01 -1.84
C ILE A 78 2.17 -17.00 -1.51
N ASP A 79 1.27 -17.27 -2.46
CA ASP A 79 0.16 -18.22 -2.27
C ASP A 79 0.64 -19.70 -2.23
N GLN A 80 1.80 -20.00 -2.82
CA GLN A 80 2.31 -21.36 -2.99
C GLN A 80 3.42 -21.75 -2.01
N ASP A 81 4.38 -20.85 -1.78
CA ASP A 81 5.62 -21.12 -1.05
C ASP A 81 6.17 -19.83 -0.40
N LEU A 82 5.57 -19.46 0.73
CA LEU A 82 5.99 -18.30 1.51
C LEU A 82 7.41 -18.46 2.10
N ASP A 83 7.81 -19.69 2.41
CA ASP A 83 9.16 -19.99 2.92
C ASP A 83 10.22 -19.62 1.88
N GLN A 84 9.94 -19.89 0.59
CA GLN A 84 10.82 -19.49 -0.49
C GLN A 84 10.95 -17.97 -0.62
N VAL A 85 9.86 -17.22 -0.43
CA VAL A 85 9.87 -15.74 -0.43
C VAL A 85 10.72 -15.20 0.73
N GLU A 86 10.59 -15.78 1.92
CA GLU A 86 11.40 -15.39 3.08
C GLU A 86 12.89 -15.62 2.81
N GLU A 87 13.25 -16.78 2.25
CA GLU A 87 14.63 -17.08 1.87
C GLU A 87 15.19 -16.05 0.86
N TRP A 88 14.37 -15.60 -0.09
CA TRP A 88 14.79 -14.58 -1.06
C TRP A 88 15.05 -13.24 -0.39
N LEU A 89 14.16 -12.80 0.48
CA LEU A 89 14.34 -11.56 1.25
C LEU A 89 15.58 -11.63 2.16
N GLN A 90 15.87 -12.78 2.76
CA GLN A 90 17.08 -13.00 3.54
C GLN A 90 18.35 -12.85 2.69
N ARG A 91 18.39 -13.49 1.52
CA ARG A 91 19.52 -13.42 0.58
C ARG A 91 19.73 -12.02 0.00
N ALA A 92 18.64 -11.27 -0.18
CA ALA A 92 18.68 -9.87 -0.61
C ALA A 92 19.00 -8.88 0.53
N HIS A 93 19.16 -9.35 1.77
CA HIS A 93 19.31 -8.52 2.97
C HIS A 93 18.17 -7.50 3.14
N ALA A 94 16.96 -7.86 2.70
CA ALA A 94 15.83 -6.94 2.61
C ALA A 94 14.86 -7.04 3.81
N LEU A 95 15.02 -8.02 4.70
CA LEU A 95 14.15 -8.23 5.86
C LEU A 95 14.16 -7.07 6.87
N GLU A 96 15.22 -6.27 6.92
CA GLU A 96 15.32 -5.11 7.82
C GLU A 96 14.69 -3.84 7.22
N THR A 97 14.14 -3.94 6.02
CA THR A 97 13.50 -2.82 5.36
C THR A 97 12.23 -2.39 6.09
N THR A 98 12.13 -1.10 6.39
CA THR A 98 10.98 -0.51 7.08
C THR A 98 10.07 0.25 6.12
N TYR A 99 8.78 -0.08 6.16
CA TYR A 99 7.73 0.51 5.34
C TYR A 99 6.72 1.24 6.21
N TRP A 100 6.27 2.42 5.77
CA TRP A 100 5.06 3.04 6.30
C TRP A 100 3.87 2.62 5.45
N ILE A 101 2.89 1.97 6.08
CA ILE A 101 1.68 1.48 5.42
C ILE A 101 0.50 1.89 6.29
N CYS A 102 -0.42 2.68 5.75
CA CYS A 102 -1.46 3.33 6.55
C CYS A 102 -2.33 2.33 7.34
N ALA A 103 -2.59 1.13 6.78
CA ALA A 103 -3.30 0.04 7.46
C ALA A 103 -2.66 -0.37 8.79
N PHE A 104 -1.33 -0.37 8.87
CA PHE A 104 -0.56 -0.79 10.04
C PHE A 104 -0.13 0.38 10.94
N CYS A 105 0.23 1.50 10.34
CA CYS A 105 0.87 2.63 11.02
C CYS A 105 -0.13 3.61 11.64
N VAL A 106 -1.35 3.71 11.10
CA VAL A 106 -2.40 4.56 11.69
C VAL A 106 -3.04 3.84 12.86
N ASN A 107 -3.27 4.55 13.96
CA ASN A 107 -4.02 4.02 15.10
C ASN A 107 -5.51 3.91 14.76
N GLN A 108 -5.91 2.72 14.30
CA GLN A 108 -7.30 2.42 13.96
C GLN A 108 -8.25 2.63 15.15
N HIS A 109 -7.76 2.50 16.39
CA HIS A 109 -8.54 2.75 17.61
C HIS A 109 -8.75 4.21 17.92
N ALA A 110 -7.95 5.12 17.36
CA ALA A 110 -8.17 6.57 17.46
C ALA A 110 -9.03 7.11 16.31
N GLY A 111 -9.31 6.29 15.28
CA GLY A 111 -10.08 6.71 14.10
C GLY A 111 -11.36 5.90 13.89
N ILE A 112 -11.24 4.73 13.26
CA ILE A 112 -12.36 4.08 12.56
C ILE A 112 -12.82 2.74 13.16
N CYS A 113 -12.27 2.27 14.28
CA CYS A 113 -12.50 0.90 14.73
C CYS A 113 -13.94 0.56 15.18
N HIS A 114 -14.78 1.55 15.55
CA HIS A 114 -16.08 1.26 16.17
C HIS A 114 -17.15 0.79 15.19
N HIS A 115 -17.19 1.31 13.97
CA HIS A 115 -18.22 0.95 13.01
C HIS A 115 -17.63 0.96 11.60
N ALA A 116 -17.70 -0.19 10.94
CA ALA A 116 -17.74 -0.21 9.49
C ALA A 116 -19.09 0.36 9.06
N SER A 117 -19.14 1.11 7.96
CA SER A 117 -20.43 1.57 7.43
C SER A 117 -21.35 0.37 7.15
N ASN A 118 -22.67 0.54 7.17
CA ASN A 118 -23.62 -0.56 6.86
C ASN A 118 -23.43 -1.16 5.45
N HIS A 119 -22.66 -0.48 4.61
CA HIS A 119 -22.30 -0.87 3.24
C HIS A 119 -20.96 -1.63 3.17
N GLU A 120 -20.14 -1.56 4.21
CA GLU A 120 -18.89 -2.31 4.31
C GLU A 120 -19.17 -3.74 4.82
N ARG A 121 -18.85 -4.72 3.98
CA ARG A 121 -19.00 -6.15 4.26
C ARG A 121 -17.69 -6.85 3.98
N ASP A 122 -17.46 -7.97 4.67
CA ASP A 122 -16.35 -8.84 4.39
C ASP A 122 -16.42 -9.35 2.95
N SER A 123 -15.32 -9.24 2.20
CA SER A 123 -15.33 -9.60 0.78
C SER A 123 -15.55 -11.09 0.52
N VAL A 124 -15.28 -11.96 1.50
CA VAL A 124 -15.41 -13.42 1.38
C VAL A 124 -16.78 -13.90 1.84
N THR A 125 -17.19 -13.56 3.05
CA THR A 125 -18.42 -14.02 3.71
C THR A 125 -19.61 -13.13 3.42
N GLN A 126 -19.38 -11.89 2.97
CA GLN A 126 -20.40 -10.85 2.80
C GLN A 126 -21.10 -10.44 4.11
N GLU A 127 -20.55 -10.84 5.26
CA GLU A 127 -21.06 -10.47 6.57
C GLU A 127 -20.60 -9.06 6.98
N SER A 128 -21.33 -8.42 7.89
CA SER A 128 -20.90 -7.15 8.47
C SER A 128 -19.66 -7.37 9.34
N PHE A 129 -18.70 -6.45 9.28
CA PHE A 129 -17.51 -6.52 10.12
C PHE A 129 -17.86 -6.44 11.62
N PRO A 130 -17.10 -7.12 12.48
CA PRO A 130 -17.28 -6.99 13.93
C PRO A 130 -16.99 -5.55 14.39
N SER A 131 -17.83 -5.05 15.29
CA SER A 131 -17.61 -3.75 15.94
C SER A 131 -16.55 -3.88 17.05
N CYS A 132 -15.61 -2.93 17.09
CA CYS A 132 -14.64 -2.85 18.19
C CYS A 132 -15.30 -2.26 19.45
N SER A 133 -15.10 -2.92 20.59
CA SER A 133 -15.64 -2.51 21.90
C SER A 133 -14.69 -1.65 22.75
N CYS A 134 -13.61 -1.12 22.18
CA CYS A 134 -12.67 -0.30 22.95
C CYS A 134 -13.31 0.99 23.48
N VAL A 135 -12.63 1.68 24.39
CA VAL A 135 -13.11 2.97 24.95
C VAL A 135 -12.35 4.17 24.39
N SER A 136 -11.53 3.94 23.37
CA SER A 136 -10.68 4.98 22.80
C SER A 136 -11.50 6.09 22.14
N GLN A 137 -11.21 7.33 22.51
CA GLN A 137 -11.79 8.51 21.88
C GLN A 137 -11.42 8.54 20.38
N LYS A 138 -12.40 8.88 19.54
CA LYS A 138 -12.22 9.00 18.10
C LYS A 138 -11.92 10.43 17.70
N PHE A 139 -10.92 10.60 16.84
CA PHE A 139 -10.50 11.87 16.28
C PHE A 139 -10.59 11.81 14.76
N LEU A 140 -11.65 12.39 14.21
CA LEU A 140 -11.85 12.58 12.79
C LEU A 140 -11.43 13.99 12.37
N ASN A 141 -11.48 14.30 11.08
CA ASN A 141 -10.95 15.54 10.50
C ASN A 141 -11.53 16.82 11.12
N ASP A 142 -12.75 16.77 11.66
CA ASP A 142 -13.50 17.87 12.27
C ASP A 142 -13.54 17.79 13.81
N THR A 143 -12.84 16.83 14.42
CA THR A 143 -12.85 16.65 15.88
C THR A 143 -11.92 17.65 16.56
N ALA A 144 -12.44 18.44 17.50
CA ALA A 144 -11.65 19.42 18.26
C ALA A 144 -10.50 18.78 19.08
N PRO A 145 -9.39 19.51 19.33
CA PRO A 145 -9.13 20.88 18.90
C PRO A 145 -8.77 20.99 17.41
N LEU A 146 -9.23 22.06 16.78
CA LEU A 146 -8.99 22.35 15.37
C LEU A 146 -7.79 23.30 15.23
N SER A 147 -7.02 23.10 14.17
CA SER A 147 -5.99 24.05 13.73
C SER A 147 -6.61 25.34 13.18
N SER A 148 -5.79 26.34 12.88
CA SER A 148 -6.22 27.57 12.19
C SER A 148 -6.88 27.31 10.83
N HIS A 149 -6.64 26.14 10.23
CA HIS A 149 -7.20 25.71 8.95
C HIS A 149 -8.45 24.84 9.12
N GLY A 150 -9.01 24.74 10.34
CA GLY A 150 -10.26 24.00 10.60
C GLY A 150 -10.10 22.47 10.68
N ALA A 151 -8.91 21.94 10.44
CA ALA A 151 -8.64 20.50 10.55
C ALA A 151 -8.21 20.10 11.98
N SER A 152 -8.69 18.96 12.46
CA SER A 152 -8.32 18.37 13.75
C SER A 152 -6.81 18.21 13.89
N VAL A 153 -6.27 18.60 15.04
CA VAL A 153 -4.85 18.36 15.36
C VAL A 153 -4.61 16.96 15.90
N LYS A 154 -5.67 16.21 16.24
CA LYS A 154 -5.59 14.86 16.81
C LYS A 154 -5.91 13.74 15.82
N CYS A 155 -6.53 14.06 14.68
CA CYS A 155 -6.75 13.09 13.61
C CYS A 155 -5.42 12.75 12.92
N GLU A 156 -5.03 11.48 12.91
CA GLU A 156 -3.82 11.02 12.20
C GLU A 156 -4.01 11.02 10.68
N MET A 157 -5.23 10.74 10.20
CA MET A 157 -5.54 10.58 8.77
C MET A 157 -5.39 11.88 7.98
N ASN A 158 -5.58 13.05 8.61
CA ASN A 158 -5.38 14.34 7.94
C ASN A 158 -3.91 14.83 7.97
N LYS A 159 -2.97 14.00 8.41
CA LYS A 159 -1.55 14.36 8.55
C LYS A 159 -0.65 13.72 7.51
N PHE A 160 -1.19 12.99 6.53
CA PHE A 160 -0.37 12.26 5.56
C PHE A 160 0.55 13.21 4.79
N ASP A 161 0.03 14.31 4.23
CA ASP A 161 0.86 15.33 3.56
C ASP A 161 1.99 15.85 4.47
N SER A 162 1.69 16.08 5.76
CA SER A 162 2.68 16.58 6.73
C SER A 162 3.75 15.54 7.04
N MET A 163 3.35 14.28 7.17
CA MET A 163 4.23 13.14 7.41
C MET A 163 5.16 12.92 6.20
N MET A 164 4.61 12.96 4.98
CA MET A 164 5.37 12.83 3.74
C MET A 164 6.44 13.91 3.62
N ARG A 165 6.04 15.18 3.74
CA ARG A 165 6.97 16.33 3.72
C ARG A 165 8.06 16.19 4.77
N TRP A 166 7.68 15.83 5.99
CA TRP A 166 8.64 15.72 7.08
C TRP A 166 9.65 14.60 6.84
N LEU A 167 9.20 13.40 6.43
CA LEU A 167 10.09 12.26 6.17
C LEU A 167 11.03 12.53 4.99
N ALA A 168 10.51 13.02 3.87
CA ALA A 168 11.31 13.35 2.69
C ALA A 168 12.33 14.48 2.98
N ALA A 169 11.95 15.48 3.78
CA ALA A 169 12.87 16.56 4.17
C ALA A 169 13.99 16.09 5.13
N THR A 170 13.76 14.99 5.86
CA THR A 170 14.70 14.50 6.88
C THR A 170 15.47 13.26 6.44
N ASP A 171 15.17 12.70 5.27
CA ASP A 171 15.89 11.60 4.62
C ASP A 171 15.67 11.70 3.11
N SER A 172 16.73 12.07 2.38
CA SER A 172 16.69 12.21 0.93
C SER A 172 16.56 10.87 0.19
N SER A 173 16.72 9.74 0.88
CA SER A 173 16.49 8.41 0.34
C SER A 173 15.08 7.88 0.62
N PHE A 174 14.24 8.65 1.32
CA PHE A 174 12.85 8.28 1.52
C PHE A 174 12.06 8.44 0.22
N TYR A 175 11.32 7.40 -0.16
CA TYR A 175 10.54 7.37 -1.40
C TYR A 175 9.15 6.77 -1.20
N GLN A 176 8.29 6.94 -2.20
CA GLN A 176 6.96 6.36 -2.25
C GLN A 176 6.93 5.16 -3.20
N VAL A 177 6.31 4.08 -2.75
CA VAL A 177 5.94 2.94 -3.60
C VAL A 177 4.45 3.04 -3.88
N VAL A 178 4.08 2.94 -5.15
CA VAL A 178 2.69 3.03 -5.61
C VAL A 178 2.19 1.62 -5.93
N ALA A 179 1.34 1.09 -5.05
CA ALA A 179 0.81 -0.27 -5.13
C ALA A 179 -0.44 -0.34 -6.01
N VAL A 180 -0.25 -0.41 -7.33
CA VAL A 180 -1.35 -0.39 -8.31
C VAL A 180 -2.05 -1.74 -8.33
N ASP A 181 -3.35 -1.75 -8.12
CA ASP A 181 -4.16 -2.96 -8.28
C ASP A 181 -4.36 -3.37 -9.73
N VAL A 182 -4.73 -4.64 -9.91
CA VAL A 182 -5.05 -5.22 -11.23
C VAL A 182 -6.10 -4.40 -11.99
N GLY A 183 -7.04 -3.78 -11.29
CA GLY A 183 -8.10 -2.96 -11.88
C GLY A 183 -7.70 -1.51 -12.18
N PHE A 184 -6.54 -1.06 -11.68
CA PHE A 184 -6.06 0.33 -11.66
C PHE A 184 -7.00 1.28 -10.90
N GLU A 185 -7.79 0.75 -9.96
CA GLU A 185 -8.73 1.49 -9.13
C GLU A 185 -8.02 2.48 -8.19
N LEU A 186 -6.76 2.23 -7.82
CA LEU A 186 -5.93 3.14 -7.03
C LEU A 186 -5.99 4.58 -7.55
N PHE A 187 -5.93 4.75 -8.87
CA PHE A 187 -5.94 6.08 -9.48
C PHE A 187 -7.33 6.75 -9.48
N GLY A 188 -8.39 6.00 -9.20
CA GLY A 188 -9.73 6.52 -8.95
C GLY A 188 -9.95 6.94 -7.49
N ARG A 189 -8.98 6.68 -6.58
CA ARG A 189 -9.12 7.01 -5.16
C ARG A 189 -8.52 8.38 -4.85
N ALA A 190 -9.35 9.29 -4.35
CA ALA A 190 -8.96 10.68 -4.12
C ALA A 190 -7.73 10.79 -3.18
N TRP A 191 -7.70 10.01 -2.10
CA TRP A 191 -6.57 9.97 -1.16
C TRP A 191 -5.28 9.48 -1.81
N CYS A 192 -5.32 8.40 -2.58
CA CYS A 192 -4.14 7.88 -3.26
C CYS A 192 -3.57 8.90 -4.23
N VAL A 193 -4.43 9.58 -5.00
CA VAL A 193 -4.00 10.62 -5.95
C VAL A 193 -3.45 11.86 -5.25
N ALA A 194 -4.04 12.26 -4.12
CA ALA A 194 -3.48 13.34 -3.30
C ALA A 194 -2.06 12.98 -2.82
N GLU A 195 -1.83 11.75 -2.38
CA GLU A 195 -0.49 11.26 -2.01
C GLU A 195 0.47 11.24 -3.22
N LEU A 196 0.03 10.82 -4.41
CA LEU A 196 0.86 10.85 -5.61
C LEU A 196 1.29 12.28 -5.97
N ALA A 197 0.35 13.22 -5.95
CA ALA A 197 0.61 14.61 -6.27
C ALA A 197 1.51 15.29 -5.21
N GLU A 198 1.29 14.98 -3.93
CA GLU A 198 2.12 15.49 -2.84
C GLU A 198 3.57 15.02 -2.98
N ALA A 199 3.78 13.71 -3.20
CA ALA A 199 5.09 13.13 -3.41
C ALA A 199 5.84 13.80 -4.57
N HIS A 200 5.16 13.94 -5.72
CA HIS A 200 5.72 14.60 -6.88
C HIS A 200 6.06 16.06 -6.59
N GLY A 201 5.14 16.80 -5.94
CA GLY A 201 5.28 18.22 -5.63
C GLY A 201 6.48 18.53 -4.72
N ILE A 202 6.90 17.58 -3.88
CA ILE A 202 8.09 17.72 -3.04
C ILE A 202 9.35 17.05 -3.61
N GLY A 203 9.27 16.52 -4.84
CA GLY A 203 10.39 15.84 -5.50
C GLY A 203 10.78 14.51 -4.84
N MET A 204 9.85 13.86 -4.13
CA MET A 204 10.06 12.54 -3.57
C MET A 204 10.07 11.51 -4.70
N GLU A 205 11.03 10.59 -4.70
CA GLU A 205 11.08 9.51 -5.69
C GLU A 205 9.84 8.61 -5.57
N GLN A 206 9.32 8.13 -6.70
CA GLN A 206 8.09 7.34 -6.77
C GLN A 206 8.31 6.09 -7.60
N HIS A 207 8.08 4.92 -7.01
CA HIS A 207 8.24 3.61 -7.65
C HIS A 207 6.90 2.96 -7.92
N LEU A 208 6.54 2.86 -9.19
CA LEU A 208 5.32 2.19 -9.62
C LEU A 208 5.49 0.67 -9.56
N LYS A 209 4.56 -0.04 -8.90
CA LYS A 209 4.50 -1.50 -8.90
C LYS A 209 3.16 -1.94 -9.47
N VAL A 210 3.19 -2.66 -10.59
CA VAL A 210 2.01 -3.17 -11.29
C VAL A 210 2.01 -4.70 -11.30
N VAL A 211 0.86 -5.32 -11.56
CA VAL A 211 0.80 -6.80 -11.62
C VAL A 211 1.65 -7.35 -12.77
N SER A 212 1.60 -6.69 -13.94
CA SER A 212 2.36 -7.05 -15.13
C SER A 212 2.34 -5.92 -16.18
N ALA A 213 3.24 -6.01 -17.17
CA ALA A 213 3.24 -5.16 -18.36
C ALA A 213 1.90 -5.20 -19.10
N THR A 214 1.36 -6.40 -19.30
CA THR A 214 0.10 -6.64 -20.02
C THR A 214 -1.06 -5.93 -19.33
N ALA A 215 -1.17 -6.04 -17.99
CA ALA A 215 -2.23 -5.35 -17.26
C ALA A 215 -2.12 -3.83 -17.36
N LEU A 216 -0.90 -3.28 -17.40
CA LEU A 216 -0.68 -1.86 -17.60
C LEU A 216 -1.13 -1.41 -19.00
N GLU A 217 -0.79 -2.16 -20.05
CA GLU A 217 -1.23 -1.88 -21.41
C GLU A 217 -2.76 -1.92 -21.53
N GLU A 218 -3.38 -2.98 -21.00
CA GLU A 218 -4.84 -3.18 -21.03
C GLU A 218 -5.59 -2.08 -20.29
N ASN A 219 -5.06 -1.56 -19.18
CA ASN A 219 -5.71 -0.53 -18.37
C ASN A 219 -5.30 0.91 -18.72
N SER A 220 -4.32 1.11 -19.61
CA SER A 220 -3.81 2.44 -20.00
C SER A 220 -4.90 3.42 -20.44
N HIS A 221 -5.95 2.93 -21.10
CA HIS A 221 -7.08 3.74 -21.55
C HIS A 221 -7.92 4.32 -20.40
N LYS A 222 -8.02 3.61 -19.26
CA LYS A 222 -8.73 4.10 -18.06
C LYS A 222 -8.01 5.32 -17.49
N LEU A 223 -6.67 5.28 -17.51
CA LEU A 223 -5.82 6.33 -16.95
C LEU A 223 -5.91 7.65 -17.72
N ARG A 224 -6.15 7.60 -19.04
CA ARG A 224 -6.27 8.80 -19.89
C ARG A 224 -7.48 9.67 -19.57
N ASN A 225 -8.51 9.09 -18.97
CA ASN A 225 -9.76 9.79 -18.67
C ASN A 225 -9.90 10.17 -17.19
N LEU A 226 -8.84 9.97 -16.39
CA LEU A 226 -8.88 10.27 -14.96
C LEU A 226 -9.08 11.76 -14.72
N LYS A 227 -9.99 12.06 -13.80
CA LYS A 227 -10.25 13.42 -13.32
C LYS A 227 -10.42 13.39 -11.82
N VAL A 228 -9.74 14.31 -11.13
CA VAL A 228 -9.80 14.39 -9.65
C VAL A 228 -11.22 14.63 -9.13
N GLN A 229 -12.06 15.28 -9.92
CA GLN A 229 -13.46 15.55 -9.59
C GLN A 229 -14.35 14.30 -9.64
N GLU A 230 -13.91 13.25 -10.35
CA GLU A 230 -14.65 11.98 -10.50
C GLU A 230 -14.12 10.90 -9.53
N MET A 231 -13.18 11.25 -8.65
CA MET A 231 -12.55 10.32 -7.73
C MET A 231 -13.42 10.00 -6.50
N GLU A 232 -13.16 8.82 -5.95
CA GLU A 232 -13.92 8.25 -4.85
C GLU A 232 -13.13 8.26 -3.54
N ALA A 233 -13.85 8.47 -2.44
CA ALA A 233 -13.37 8.23 -1.09
C ALA A 233 -14.47 7.56 -0.27
N SER A 234 -14.08 6.77 0.73
CA SER A 234 -15.03 6.08 1.61
C SER A 234 -15.91 7.06 2.39
N ARG A 235 -15.43 8.28 2.63
CA ARG A 235 -16.22 9.41 3.15
C ARG A 235 -16.30 10.49 2.08
N PRO A 236 -17.49 10.87 1.59
CA PRO A 236 -17.62 11.94 0.59
C PRO A 236 -17.02 13.27 1.04
N ALA A 237 -17.01 13.56 2.35
CA ALA A 237 -16.36 14.75 2.91
C ALA A 237 -14.86 14.81 2.57
N ASP A 238 -14.18 13.67 2.50
CA ASP A 238 -12.76 13.60 2.17
C ASP A 238 -12.48 14.07 0.72
N VAL A 239 -13.37 13.73 -0.23
CA VAL A 239 -13.26 14.24 -1.62
C VAL A 239 -13.37 15.76 -1.64
N HIS A 240 -14.31 16.33 -0.87
CA HIS A 240 -14.46 17.78 -0.79
C HIS A 240 -13.23 18.45 -0.14
N GLU A 241 -12.67 17.84 0.90
CA GLU A 241 -11.44 18.34 1.54
C GLU A 241 -10.24 18.31 0.58
N ILE A 242 -10.10 17.26 -0.21
CA ILE A 242 -9.03 17.14 -1.22
C ILE A 242 -9.23 18.15 -2.34
N LEU A 243 -10.44 18.23 -2.91
CA LEU A 243 -10.75 19.20 -3.97
C LEU A 243 -10.58 20.65 -3.48
N ALA A 244 -10.89 20.95 -2.21
CA ALA A 244 -10.69 22.29 -1.64
C ALA A 244 -9.20 22.69 -1.55
N LYS A 245 -8.27 21.72 -1.53
CA LYS A 245 -6.83 21.98 -1.60
C LYS A 245 -6.32 22.21 -3.02
N ILE A 246 -7.14 21.97 -4.05
CA ILE A 246 -6.77 22.06 -5.46
C ILE A 246 -7.36 23.36 -6.04
N PRO A 247 -6.55 24.43 -6.23
CA PRO A 247 -7.07 25.72 -6.70
C PRO A 247 -7.57 25.67 -8.15
N ASP A 248 -6.91 24.87 -8.98
CA ASP A 248 -7.23 24.67 -10.39
C ASP A 248 -7.30 23.16 -10.70
N PRO A 249 -8.51 22.58 -10.69
CA PRO A 249 -8.68 21.15 -10.98
C PRO A 249 -8.25 20.73 -12.39
N GLU A 250 -8.33 21.63 -13.37
CA GLU A 250 -7.94 21.30 -14.75
C GLU A 250 -6.42 21.23 -14.87
N ALA A 251 -5.71 22.23 -14.32
CA ALA A 251 -4.26 22.19 -14.24
C ALA A 251 -3.77 20.97 -13.42
N PHE A 252 -4.46 20.65 -12.33
CA PHE A 252 -4.15 19.45 -11.53
C PHE A 252 -4.32 18.17 -12.34
N ASN A 253 -5.41 18.02 -13.10
CA ASN A 253 -5.61 16.84 -13.95
C ASN A 253 -4.52 16.70 -15.01
N GLN A 254 -4.10 17.81 -15.64
CA GLN A 254 -3.00 17.81 -16.60
C GLN A 254 -1.68 17.38 -15.95
N GLN A 255 -1.38 17.92 -14.75
CA GLN A 255 -0.20 17.52 -13.98
C GLN A 255 -0.25 16.05 -13.56
N LEU A 256 -1.42 15.56 -13.15
CA LEU A 256 -1.62 14.16 -12.80
C LEU A 256 -1.40 13.24 -14.00
N HIS A 257 -1.91 13.61 -15.17
CA HIS A 257 -1.68 12.85 -16.41
C HIS A 257 -0.19 12.83 -16.77
N HIS A 258 0.49 13.97 -16.68
CA HIS A 258 1.94 14.05 -16.90
C HIS A 258 2.71 13.16 -15.91
N LEU A 259 2.38 13.22 -14.62
CA LEU A 259 2.96 12.36 -13.59
C LEU A 259 2.76 10.87 -13.91
N ILE A 260 1.54 10.47 -14.26
CA ILE A 260 1.23 9.06 -14.53
C ILE A 260 1.95 8.57 -15.79
N PHE A 261 1.81 9.27 -16.92
CA PHE A 261 2.32 8.77 -18.20
C PHE A 261 3.80 9.07 -18.43
N ASP A 262 4.24 10.28 -18.12
CA ASP A 262 5.57 10.75 -18.52
C ASP A 262 6.61 10.55 -17.41
N SER A 263 6.17 10.29 -16.16
CA SER A 263 7.08 9.94 -15.05
C SER A 263 6.94 8.49 -14.62
N LEU A 264 5.77 8.08 -14.09
CA LEU A 264 5.61 6.77 -13.47
C LEU A 264 5.63 5.64 -14.50
N ILE A 265 4.81 5.72 -15.55
CA ILE A 265 4.73 4.69 -16.59
C ILE A 265 5.98 4.69 -17.46
N SER A 266 6.46 5.86 -17.92
CA SER A 266 7.71 5.93 -18.68
C SER A 266 8.88 5.35 -17.89
N GLY A 267 9.06 5.77 -16.63
CA GLY A 267 10.12 5.23 -15.76
C GLY A 267 9.99 3.73 -15.54
N TRP A 268 8.75 3.22 -15.44
CA TRP A 268 8.49 1.78 -15.38
C TRP A 268 8.85 1.05 -16.70
N GLN A 269 8.51 1.63 -17.85
CA GLN A 269 8.76 1.05 -19.18
C GLN A 269 10.25 1.04 -19.53
N ASP A 270 11.00 2.08 -19.16
CA ASP A 270 12.45 2.16 -19.35
C ASP A 270 13.19 1.07 -18.56
N LEU A 271 12.62 0.64 -17.42
CA LEU A 271 13.10 -0.53 -16.69
C LEU A 271 12.76 -1.85 -17.40
N GLY A 272 11.73 -1.89 -18.24
CA GLY A 272 11.18 -3.08 -18.89
C GLY A 272 12.14 -3.82 -19.84
N GLU A 273 12.95 -3.11 -20.63
CA GLU A 273 13.91 -3.77 -21.56
C GLU A 273 15.07 -4.42 -20.82
N MET A 274 15.61 -3.75 -19.79
CA MET A 274 16.59 -4.33 -18.87
C MET A 274 15.97 -5.47 -18.05
N GLN A 275 14.69 -5.36 -17.71
CA GLN A 275 13.97 -6.34 -16.90
C GLN A 275 13.56 -7.61 -17.63
N GLN A 276 13.28 -7.59 -18.94
CA GLN A 276 13.12 -8.87 -19.67
C GLN A 276 14.41 -9.70 -19.60
N LEU A 277 15.56 -9.02 -19.63
CA LEU A 277 16.87 -9.64 -19.46
C LEU A 277 17.13 -10.04 -17.99
N GLU A 278 16.75 -9.20 -17.02
CA GLU A 278 16.91 -9.50 -15.59
C GLU A 278 15.96 -10.60 -15.14
N LEU A 279 14.71 -10.63 -15.57
CA LEU A 279 13.71 -11.67 -15.32
C LEU A 279 14.14 -13.00 -15.95
N ALA A 280 14.62 -12.99 -17.20
CA ALA A 280 15.22 -14.18 -17.82
C ALA A 280 16.48 -14.64 -17.05
N ALA A 281 17.33 -13.70 -16.62
CA ALA A 281 18.49 -13.99 -15.79
C ALA A 281 18.12 -14.37 -14.35
N HIS A 282 16.96 -13.97 -13.85
CA HIS A 282 16.37 -14.29 -12.55
C HIS A 282 15.87 -15.73 -12.63
N ILE A 283 14.94 -16.03 -13.55
CA ILE A 283 14.46 -17.39 -13.82
C ILE A 283 15.65 -18.35 -14.02
N ALA A 284 16.68 -17.92 -14.76
CA ALA A 284 17.91 -18.70 -14.91
C ALA A 284 18.72 -18.79 -13.60
N ARG A 285 18.96 -17.69 -12.86
CA ARG A 285 19.65 -17.72 -11.56
C ARG A 285 18.93 -18.59 -10.54
N TRP A 286 17.62 -18.52 -10.47
CA TRP A 286 16.81 -19.21 -9.47
C TRP A 286 16.58 -20.67 -9.83
N HIS A 287 16.47 -21.03 -11.11
CA HIS A 287 16.61 -22.43 -11.52
C HIS A 287 18.00 -23.00 -11.17
N VAL A 288 19.07 -22.23 -11.36
CA VAL A 288 20.42 -22.65 -10.95
C VAL A 288 20.55 -22.76 -9.42
N LEU A 289 19.86 -21.92 -8.65
CA LEU A 289 19.86 -21.95 -7.19
C LEU A 289 18.98 -23.09 -6.62
N GLN A 290 17.89 -23.48 -7.29
CA GLN A 290 17.11 -24.69 -6.97
C GLN A 290 17.92 -25.97 -7.21
N ILE A 291 18.76 -26.02 -8.24
CA ILE A 291 19.65 -27.16 -8.52
C ILE A 291 20.80 -27.25 -7.50
N ARG A 292 21.15 -26.15 -6.84
CA ARG A 292 22.27 -26.07 -5.88
C ARG A 292 21.88 -26.16 -4.41
N ALA A 293 20.60 -26.18 -4.06
CA ALA A 293 20.15 -26.51 -2.71
C ALA A 293 20.26 -28.04 -2.53
N PRO A 294 21.14 -28.57 -1.64
CA PRO A 294 21.15 -29.99 -1.37
C PRO A 294 19.81 -30.39 -0.76
N SER A 295 19.13 -31.35 -1.41
CA SER A 295 17.93 -32.00 -0.90
C SER A 295 18.12 -32.36 0.57
N LYS A 296 17.35 -31.75 1.47
CA LYS A 296 17.31 -32.14 2.87
C LYS A 296 16.72 -33.56 2.94
N PHE A 297 17.63 -34.53 3.05
CA PHE A 297 17.51 -35.87 3.63
C PHE A 297 16.08 -36.44 3.82
N LEU A 298 15.74 -37.43 2.98
CA LEU A 298 14.91 -38.55 3.42
C LEU A 298 15.76 -39.45 4.34
N PRO A 299 15.34 -39.78 5.57
CA PRO A 299 15.98 -40.85 6.30
C PRO A 299 15.54 -42.17 5.67
N VAL A 300 16.49 -42.83 4.99
CA VAL A 300 16.42 -44.28 4.77
C VAL A 300 16.72 -44.92 6.12
N SER A 301 15.75 -45.62 6.68
CA SER A 301 16.01 -46.66 7.67
C SER A 301 15.17 -47.88 7.32
N LEU A 302 15.91 -48.96 7.02
CA LEU A 302 15.48 -50.35 6.90
C LEU A 302 14.74 -50.85 8.15
#